data_AF-A0A527ZFB2-F1
#
_entry.id   AF-A0A527ZFB2-F1
#
_cell.length_a   1.000
_cell.length_b   1.000
_cell.length_c   1.000
_cell.angle_alpha   90.00
_cell.angle_beta   90.00
_cell.angle_gamma   90.00
#
_symmetry.space_group_name_H-M   'P 1'
#
loop_
_entity.id
_entity.type
_entity.pdbx_description
1 polymer ?
#
loop_
_entity_poly.entity_id
_entity_poly.type
_entity_poly.pdbx_seq_one_letter_code
_entity_poly.pdbx_strand_id
1 'polypeptide(L)'
;MTVPMRIDTAVQTGCLAPQVADFFSDDRAAGTVIGTCAAGGAIRLGCDVERQIAIDHGALRFQPLITPGWQRQGIAYGPFRRQAGLVMAVSITNGHNTSQGSSIPEHILKRFYRWAVGPNTDPCPGDQPPRPRIGV
;
A
#
# COMPACT_ATOMS: atom_id res chain seq x y z
N MET A 1 -18.13 4.91 13.07
CA MET A 1 -18.95 4.78 11.85
C MET A 1 -18.42 3.59 11.07
N THR A 2 -19.14 2.47 11.10
CA THR A 2 -18.72 1.21 10.47
C THR A 2 -19.58 1.02 9.22
N VAL A 3 -18.99 1.07 8.04
CA VAL A 3 -19.70 0.86 6.78
C VAL A 3 -19.82 -0.66 6.56
N PRO A 4 -21.03 -1.24 6.44
CA PRO A 4 -21.17 -2.65 6.14
C PRO A 4 -20.84 -2.92 4.67
N MET A 5 -19.82 -3.75 4.44
CA MET A 5 -19.49 -4.30 3.12
C MET A 5 -20.56 -5.33 2.75
N ARG A 6 -21.44 -4.99 1.79
CA ARG A 6 -22.36 -5.94 1.16
C ARG A 6 -21.58 -6.84 0.21
N ILE A 7 -21.58 -8.15 0.49
CA ILE A 7 -21.05 -9.17 -0.41
C ILE A 7 -22.26 -9.81 -1.09
N ASP A 8 -22.54 -9.40 -2.32
CA ASP A 8 -23.56 -10.03 -3.16
C ASP A 8 -23.04 -11.42 -3.57
N THR A 9 -23.62 -12.46 -2.97
CA THR A 9 -23.18 -13.84 -3.12
C THR A 9 -23.99 -14.52 -4.22
N ALA A 10 -23.46 -14.53 -5.44
CA ALA A 10 -23.92 -15.45 -6.48
C ALA A 10 -23.02 -16.70 -6.45
N VAL A 11 -23.57 -17.81 -5.95
CA VAL A 11 -22.89 -19.10 -5.88
C VAL A 11 -22.91 -19.74 -7.28
N GLN A 12 -21.77 -19.78 -7.97
CA GLN A 12 -21.58 -20.65 -9.12
C GLN A 12 -21.02 -22.00 -8.67
N THR A 13 -21.82 -23.05 -8.89
CA THR A 13 -21.51 -24.45 -8.60
C THR A 13 -20.93 -25.11 -9.85
N GLY A 14 -19.68 -25.58 -9.81
CA GLY A 14 -19.18 -26.50 -10.85
C GLY A 14 -17.66 -26.66 -10.91
N CYS A 15 -17.21 -27.90 -10.64
CA CYS A 15 -15.89 -28.50 -10.96
C CYS A 15 -14.66 -28.09 -10.14
N LEU A 16 -14.17 -29.06 -9.34
CA LEU A 16 -12.88 -29.16 -8.62
C LEU A 16 -12.51 -27.97 -7.72
N ALA A 17 -12.02 -28.25 -6.50
CA ALA A 17 -11.69 -27.21 -5.51
C ALA A 17 -10.87 -26.08 -6.18
N PRO A 18 -11.27 -24.80 -6.06
CA PRO A 18 -10.58 -23.76 -6.79
C PRO A 18 -9.24 -23.54 -6.08
N GLN A 19 -8.20 -24.19 -6.57
CA GLN A 19 -6.85 -23.64 -6.42
C GLN A 19 -6.87 -22.33 -7.17
N VAL A 20 -7.08 -21.24 -6.42
CA VAL A 20 -6.89 -19.90 -6.97
C VAL A 20 -5.39 -19.70 -7.15
N ALA A 21 -4.96 -19.64 -8.40
CA ALA A 21 -3.62 -19.26 -8.80
C ALA A 21 -3.68 -17.95 -9.58
N ASP A 22 -2.89 -16.96 -9.16
CA ASP A 22 -2.72 -15.71 -9.87
C ASP A 22 -1.23 -15.53 -10.20
N PHE A 23 -0.94 -15.44 -11.50
CA PHE A 23 0.42 -15.27 -12.02
C PHE A 23 0.76 -13.80 -12.29
N PHE A 24 -0.18 -12.88 -12.08
CA PHE A 24 0.01 -11.44 -12.28
C PHE A 24 0.57 -11.10 -13.67
N SER A 25 0.20 -11.87 -14.69
CA SER A 25 0.70 -11.75 -16.06
C SER A 25 0.12 -10.55 -16.82
N ASP A 26 -0.86 -9.86 -16.24
CA ASP A 26 -1.47 -8.65 -16.77
C ASP A 26 -1.01 -7.43 -15.98
N ASP A 27 -0.21 -6.57 -16.64
CA ASP A 27 0.24 -5.33 -16.02
C ASP A 27 -0.94 -4.41 -15.71
N ARG A 28 -0.92 -3.83 -14.52
CA ARG A 28 -1.95 -2.93 -13.99
C ARG A 28 -1.30 -1.78 -13.27
N ALA A 29 -1.66 -0.57 -13.71
CA ALA A 29 -1.24 0.66 -13.05
C ALA A 29 -1.71 0.69 -11.58
N ALA A 30 -0.98 1.46 -10.76
CA ALA A 30 -1.30 1.63 -9.35
C ALA A 30 -2.77 2.07 -9.15
N GLY A 31 -3.48 1.39 -8.24
CA GLY A 31 -4.87 1.70 -7.92
C GLY A 31 -5.90 1.19 -8.91
N THR A 32 -5.51 0.26 -9.80
CA THR A 32 -6.40 -0.39 -10.78
C THR A 32 -6.48 -1.90 -10.62
N VAL A 33 -5.82 -2.47 -9.61
CA VAL A 33 -5.73 -3.94 -9.43
C VAL A 33 -6.99 -4.53 -8.81
N ILE A 34 -7.54 -3.90 -7.77
CA ILE A 34 -8.71 -4.42 -7.05
C ILE A 34 -9.94 -4.36 -7.96
N GLY A 35 -10.69 -5.48 -8.01
CA GLY A 35 -11.86 -5.68 -8.86
C GLY A 35 -11.53 -6.27 -10.24
N THR A 36 -10.26 -6.44 -10.59
CA THR A 36 -9.87 -7.06 -11.86
C THR A 36 -9.87 -8.58 -11.78
N CYS A 37 -10.06 -9.25 -12.92
CA CYS A 37 -9.89 -10.70 -13.02
C CYS A 37 -8.43 -11.04 -13.29
N ALA A 38 -7.91 -12.01 -12.53
CA ALA A 38 -6.68 -12.72 -12.87
C ALA A 38 -6.88 -13.54 -14.15
N ALA A 39 -5.77 -13.96 -14.78
CA ALA A 39 -5.81 -14.81 -15.97
C ALA A 39 -6.60 -16.13 -15.75
N GLY A 40 -6.57 -16.66 -14.53
CA GLY A 40 -7.35 -17.83 -14.12
C GLY A 40 -8.83 -17.54 -13.81
N GLY A 41 -9.33 -16.33 -14.06
CA GLY A 41 -10.72 -15.92 -13.85
C GLY A 41 -11.07 -15.51 -12.41
N ALA A 42 -10.15 -15.68 -11.45
CA ALA A 42 -10.36 -15.25 -10.07
C ALA A 42 -10.41 -13.71 -9.97
N ILE A 43 -11.40 -13.17 -9.27
CA ILE A 43 -11.48 -11.74 -9.02
C ILE A 43 -10.51 -11.37 -7.89
N ARG A 44 -9.68 -10.36 -8.14
CA ARG A 44 -8.78 -9.75 -7.16
C ARG A 44 -9.59 -8.86 -6.23
N LEU A 45 -9.97 -9.38 -5.08
CA LEU A 45 -10.67 -8.62 -4.05
C LEU A 45 -9.66 -7.96 -3.11
N GLY A 46 -10.13 -7.08 -2.22
CA GLY A 46 -9.27 -6.51 -1.18
C GLY A 46 -9.50 -5.03 -0.97
N CYS A 47 -8.45 -4.36 -0.48
CA CYS A 47 -8.48 -2.97 -0.06
C CYS A 47 -7.22 -2.28 -0.59
N ASP A 48 -7.38 -1.10 -1.19
CA ASP A 48 -6.27 -0.26 -1.65
C ASP A 48 -6.63 1.22 -1.45
N VAL A 49 -6.64 1.66 -0.18
CA VAL A 49 -7.15 2.99 0.21
C VAL A 49 -6.39 4.12 -0.48
N GLU A 50 -5.07 3.97 -0.65
CA GLU A 50 -4.20 5.00 -1.23
C GLU A 50 -3.84 4.73 -2.70
N ARG A 51 -4.47 3.71 -3.32
CA ARG A 51 -4.29 3.40 -4.74
C ARG A 51 -2.83 3.04 -5.09
N GLN A 52 -2.20 2.27 -4.22
CA GLN A 52 -0.77 1.96 -4.22
C GLN A 52 -0.45 0.52 -4.67
N ILE A 53 -1.47 -0.32 -4.90
CA ILE A 53 -1.26 -1.69 -5.42
C ILE A 53 -1.15 -1.63 -6.94
N ALA A 54 -0.09 -2.22 -7.48
CA ALA A 54 0.15 -2.34 -8.92
C ALA A 54 0.57 -3.76 -9.29
N ILE A 55 0.41 -4.10 -10.57
CA ILE A 55 1.03 -5.29 -11.17
C ILE A 55 1.97 -4.80 -12.26
N ASP A 56 3.21 -5.22 -12.19
CA ASP A 56 4.24 -4.76 -13.10
C ASP A 56 5.26 -5.88 -13.34
N HIS A 57 5.38 -6.30 -14.60
CA HIS A 57 6.28 -7.36 -15.08
C HIS A 57 6.10 -8.70 -14.34
N GLY A 58 4.85 -9.15 -14.18
CA GLY A 58 4.57 -10.44 -13.54
C GLY A 58 4.63 -10.41 -12.01
N ALA A 59 4.83 -9.24 -11.41
CA ALA A 59 4.96 -9.09 -9.96
C ALA A 59 3.86 -8.21 -9.37
N LEU A 60 3.22 -8.69 -8.31
CA LEU A 60 2.35 -7.88 -7.46
C LEU A 60 3.21 -6.96 -6.58
N ARG A 61 2.95 -5.65 -6.67
CA ARG A 61 3.70 -4.63 -5.95
C ARG A 61 2.80 -3.89 -4.96
N PHE A 62 3.28 -3.80 -3.72
CA PHE A 62 2.70 -2.97 -2.66
C PHE A 62 3.59 -1.76 -2.46
N GLN A 63 3.20 -0.59 -2.99
CA GLN A 63 3.93 0.64 -2.69
C GLN A 63 3.66 1.08 -1.24
N PRO A 64 4.66 1.67 -0.55
CA PRO A 64 4.49 2.16 0.82
C PRO A 64 3.33 3.14 0.95
N LEU A 65 2.59 3.02 2.05
CA LEU A 65 1.52 3.95 2.37
C LEU A 65 2.10 5.28 2.89
N ILE A 66 1.53 6.38 2.44
CA ILE A 66 1.81 7.73 2.93
C ILE A 66 1.27 7.87 4.36
N THR A 67 0.03 7.40 4.58
CA THR A 67 -0.55 7.40 5.93
C THR A 67 -0.45 6.01 6.52
N PRO A 68 0.33 5.81 7.60
CA PRO A 68 0.50 4.50 8.21
C PRO A 68 -0.84 3.99 8.73
N GLY A 69 -1.04 2.68 8.66
CA GLY A 69 -2.20 2.01 9.23
C GLY A 69 -2.37 0.58 8.75
N TRP A 70 -2.96 -0.24 9.61
CA TRP A 70 -3.29 -1.63 9.30
C TRP A 70 -4.48 -1.73 8.35
N GLN A 71 -4.55 -2.81 7.58
CA GLN A 71 -5.70 -3.16 6.70
C GLN A 71 -6.03 -2.11 5.63
N ARG A 72 -5.09 -1.21 5.29
CA ARG A 72 -5.25 -0.18 4.26
C ARG A 72 -4.85 -0.62 2.85
N GLN A 73 -4.11 -1.72 2.77
CA GLN A 73 -3.64 -2.31 1.53
C GLN A 73 -3.66 -3.83 1.69
N GLY A 74 -4.23 -4.54 0.72
CA GLY A 74 -4.31 -5.99 0.74
C GLY A 74 -5.05 -6.53 -0.46
N ILE A 75 -4.65 -7.72 -0.90
CA ILE A 75 -5.34 -8.49 -1.95
C ILE A 75 -5.89 -9.77 -1.32
N ALA A 76 -7.06 -10.18 -1.77
CA ALA A 76 -7.76 -11.36 -1.30
C ALA A 76 -8.45 -12.07 -2.46
N TYR A 77 -8.72 -13.36 -2.26
CA TYR A 77 -9.42 -14.21 -3.20
C TYR A 77 -10.50 -15.00 -2.44
N GLY A 78 -11.48 -15.54 -3.16
CA GLY A 78 -12.49 -16.43 -2.57
C GLY A 78 -13.86 -16.29 -3.21
N PRO A 79 -14.89 -16.95 -2.63
CA PRO A 79 -14.90 -17.66 -1.35
C PRO A 79 -14.21 -19.04 -1.38
N PHE A 80 -13.50 -19.40 -0.32
CA PHE A 80 -12.86 -20.72 -0.17
C PHE A 80 -13.68 -21.64 0.73
N ARG A 81 -13.79 -22.93 0.37
CA ARG A 81 -14.34 -23.95 1.29
C ARG A 81 -13.32 -24.26 2.36
N ARG A 82 -13.71 -24.17 3.63
CA ARG A 82 -12.85 -24.58 4.75
C ARG A 82 -12.60 -26.08 4.66
N GLN A 83 -11.32 -26.47 4.62
CA GLN A 83 -10.88 -27.85 4.66
C GLN A 83 -9.78 -27.98 5.72
N ALA A 84 -9.67 -29.15 6.34
CA ALA A 84 -8.57 -29.43 7.27
C ALA A 84 -7.25 -29.52 6.48
N GLY A 85 -6.25 -28.74 6.86
CA GLY A 85 -4.95 -28.67 6.18
C GLY A 85 -4.02 -27.66 6.83
N LEU A 86 -2.73 -27.70 6.46
CA LEU A 86 -1.73 -26.71 6.89
C LEU A 86 -1.90 -25.44 6.04
N VAL A 87 -2.10 -24.29 6.70
CA VAL A 87 -2.13 -22.98 6.06
C VAL A 87 -0.85 -22.24 6.40
N MET A 88 -0.17 -21.71 5.39
CA MET A 88 0.94 -20.78 5.58
C MET A 88 0.40 -19.36 5.57
N ALA A 89 0.48 -18.67 6.71
CA ALA A 89 0.23 -17.25 6.81
C ALA A 89 1.58 -16.53 6.92
N VAL A 90 1.88 -15.65 5.97
CA VAL A 90 3.09 -14.82 6.01
C VAL A 90 2.68 -13.41 6.41
N SER A 91 3.20 -12.93 7.53
CA SER A 91 3.06 -11.54 7.96
C SER A 91 4.42 -10.87 7.82
N ILE A 92 4.51 -9.90 6.91
CA ILE A 92 5.71 -9.07 6.74
C ILE A 92 5.42 -7.73 7.37
N THR A 93 6.00 -7.47 8.52
CA THR A 93 5.98 -6.15 9.16
C THR A 93 7.23 -5.41 8.70
N ASN A 94 7.07 -4.19 8.18
CA ASN A 94 8.23 -3.35 7.86
C ASN A 94 8.93 -2.98 9.18
N GLY A 95 10.05 -3.64 9.47
CA GLY A 95 10.85 -3.38 10.65
C GLY A 95 11.52 -2.03 10.53
N HIS A 96 10.95 -1.02 11.19
CA HIS A 96 11.54 0.30 11.47
C HIS A 96 12.54 0.79 10.41
N ASN A 97 12.13 0.82 9.15
CA ASN A 97 12.85 1.57 8.15
C ASN A 97 12.25 2.96 8.12
N THR A 98 13.10 3.96 8.01
CA THR A 98 12.82 5.35 7.67
C THR A 98 12.13 5.50 6.29
N SER A 99 11.34 4.50 5.88
CA SER A 99 10.37 4.49 4.78
C SER A 99 9.14 5.31 5.17
N GLN A 100 9.38 6.56 5.55
CA GLN A 100 8.34 7.56 5.46
C GLN A 100 8.09 7.75 3.97
N GLY A 101 6.92 7.32 3.49
CA GLY A 101 6.30 7.96 2.34
C GLY A 101 5.93 9.36 2.79
N SER A 102 6.91 10.23 3.03
CA SER A 102 6.61 11.61 3.28
C SER A 102 5.85 12.07 2.06
N SER A 103 4.63 12.56 2.26
CA SER A 103 4.12 13.51 1.29
C SER A 103 5.26 14.55 1.16
N ILE A 104 5.73 14.81 -0.05
CA ILE A 104 6.50 16.01 -0.31
C ILE A 104 5.47 17.04 -0.78
N PRO A 105 4.60 17.61 0.08
CA PRO A 105 3.87 18.81 -0.29
C PRO A 105 4.76 20.04 -0.11
N GLU A 106 6.01 19.88 0.36
CA GLU A 106 6.91 21.00 0.60
C GLU A 106 7.67 21.43 -0.67
N HIS A 107 6.93 22.21 -1.46
CA HIS A 107 7.42 23.34 -2.25
C HIS A 107 8.51 23.03 -3.28
N ILE A 108 8.07 22.71 -4.50
CA ILE A 108 8.89 22.84 -5.73
C ILE A 108 9.65 24.18 -5.74
N LEU A 109 9.01 25.28 -5.32
CA LEU A 109 9.64 26.61 -5.17
C LEU A 109 10.77 26.66 -4.14
N LYS A 110 10.60 26.00 -2.99
CA LYS A 110 11.63 25.90 -1.93
C LYS A 110 12.78 25.01 -2.42
N ARG A 111 12.50 24.01 -3.25
CA ARG A 111 13.52 23.17 -3.90
C ARG A 111 14.32 23.96 -4.94
N PHE A 112 13.66 24.78 -5.77
CA PHE A 112 14.34 25.71 -6.68
C PHE A 112 15.17 26.75 -5.93
N TYR A 113 14.63 27.35 -4.87
CA TYR A 113 15.36 28.27 -4.01
C TYR A 113 16.61 27.61 -3.41
N ARG A 114 16.50 26.38 -2.88
CA ARG A 114 17.63 25.61 -2.34
C ARG A 114 18.68 25.28 -3.41
N TRP A 115 18.25 24.98 -4.64
CA TRP A 115 19.18 24.81 -5.77
C TRP A 115 19.93 26.10 -6.10
N ALA A 116 19.26 27.25 -6.03
CA ALA A 116 19.88 28.54 -6.30
C ALA A 116 20.85 28.97 -5.18
N VAL A 117 20.59 28.60 -3.93
CA VAL A 117 21.43 28.98 -2.77
C VAL A 117 22.64 28.05 -2.57
N GLY A 118 22.56 26.80 -3.06
CA GLY A 118 23.66 25.83 -3.02
C GLY A 118 23.62 24.86 -1.81
N PRO A 119 24.48 23.84 -1.79
CA PRO A 119 24.53 22.85 -0.71
C PRO A 119 25.01 23.49 0.62
N ASN A 120 24.43 23.05 1.76
CA ASN A 120 24.61 23.52 3.17
C ASN A 120 23.53 24.46 3.77
N THR A 121 22.31 24.51 3.22
CA THR A 121 21.24 25.36 3.80
C THR A 121 20.40 24.71 4.89
N ASP A 122 20.63 23.45 5.24
CA ASP A 122 19.93 22.84 6.37
C ASP A 122 20.67 23.23 7.65
N PRO A 123 20.06 24.00 8.58
CA PRO A 123 20.67 24.18 9.88
C PRO A 123 20.77 22.79 10.51
N CYS A 124 21.98 22.43 10.95
CA CYS A 124 22.14 21.30 11.84
C CYS A 124 21.18 21.51 13.02
N PRO A 125 20.57 20.46 13.60
CA PRO A 125 19.64 20.59 14.73
C PRO A 125 20.21 21.31 15.97
N GLY A 126 21.49 21.69 15.97
CA GLY A 126 22.16 22.51 16.98
C GLY A 126 22.29 24.01 16.66
N ASP A 127 21.95 24.49 15.46
CA ASP A 127 22.10 25.90 15.04
C ASP A 127 20.89 26.79 15.36
N GLN A 128 19.97 26.33 16.21
CA GLN A 128 18.90 27.22 16.68
C GLN A 128 19.50 28.30 17.58
N PRO A 129 19.31 29.61 17.27
CA PRO A 129 19.72 30.67 18.17
C PRO A 129 19.01 30.47 19.52
N PRO A 130 19.68 30.74 20.65
CA PRO A 130 19.14 30.48 21.97
C PRO A 130 17.79 31.17 22.14
N ARG A 131 16.75 30.40 22.51
CA ARG A 131 15.45 30.99 22.82
C ARG A 131 15.63 32.03 23.92
N PRO A 132 15.04 33.23 23.79
CA PRO A 132 15.11 34.21 24.86
C PRO A 132 14.49 33.60 26.12
N ARG A 133 15.28 33.59 27.21
CA ARG A 133 14.75 33.27 28.54
C ARG A 133 13.72 34.35 28.87
N ILE A 134 12.45 33.98 28.87
CA ILE A 134 11.41 34.77 29.50
C ILE A 134 11.74 34.71 31.00
N GLY A 135 12.20 35.84 31.53
CA GLY A 135 12.37 36.05 32.96
C GLY A 135 11.01 35.99 33.66
N VAL A 136 11.06 35.39 34.85
CA VAL A 136 10.02 35.19 35.88
C VAL A 136 8.85 36.16 35.83
#